data_AF-A0A061F250-F1
#
_entry.id   AF-A0A061F250-F1
#
_cell.length_a   1.000
_cell.length_b   1.000
_cell.length_c   1.000
_cell.angle_alpha   90.00
_cell.angle_beta   90.00
_cell.angle_gamma   90.00
#
_symmetry.space_group_name_H-M   'P 1'
#
loop_
_entity.id
_entity.type
_entity.pdbx_description
1 polymer ?
#
loop_
_entity_poly.entity_id
_entity_poly.type
_entity_poly.pdbx_seq_one_letter_code
_entity_poly.pdbx_strand_id
1 'polypeptide(L)' 'AVFMDLMNRVFHPYLDKFVIVFIDDILVYSKNDDEHAVHLRIMLQTLRERQLYAKF' A
#
# COMPACT_ATOMS: atom_id res chain seq x y z
N ALA A 1 9.07 -14.10 7.10
CA ALA A 1 9.28 -12.67 6.88
C ALA A 1 8.17 -11.89 7.57
N VAL A 2 8.46 -11.21 8.69
CA VAL A 2 7.44 -10.58 9.54
C VAL A 2 6.81 -9.35 8.87
N PHE A 3 7.62 -8.54 8.17
CA PHE A 3 7.15 -7.36 7.45
C PHE A 3 6.20 -7.74 6.30
N MET A 4 6.61 -8.69 5.45
CA MET A 4 5.80 -9.15 4.33
C MET A 4 4.42 -9.69 4.77
N ASP A 5 4.34 -10.48 5.86
CA ASP A 5 3.05 -10.97 6.38
C ASP A 5 2.19 -9.81 6.94
N LEU A 6 2.78 -8.86 7.64
CA LEU A 6 2.09 -7.66 8.12
C LEU A 6 1.52 -6.84 6.96
N MET A 7 2.33 -6.55 5.95
CA MET A 7 1.93 -5.76 4.80
C MET A 7 0.87 -6.48 3.97
N ASN A 8 0.99 -7.80 3.79
CA ASN A 8 -0.03 -8.61 3.14
C ASN A 8 -1.36 -8.57 3.87
N ARG A 9 -1.38 -8.58 5.22
CA ARG A 9 -2.63 -8.47 6.00
C ARG A 9 -3.23 -7.07 5.95
N VAL A 10 -2.41 -6.04 6.08
CA VAL A 10 -2.85 -4.64 6.07
C VAL A 10 -3.41 -4.24 4.72
N PHE A 11 -2.73 -4.63 3.63
CA PHE A 11 -3.10 -4.27 2.27
C PHE A 11 -3.93 -5.33 1.56
N HIS A 12 -4.29 -6.44 2.23
CA HIS A 12 -5.11 -7.52 1.67
C HIS A 12 -6.33 -7.03 0.85
N PRO A 13 -7.10 -6.01 1.29
CA PRO A 13 -8.25 -5.53 0.52
C PRO A 13 -7.89 -4.88 -0.83
N TYR A 14 -6.62 -4.51 -1.03
CA TYR A 14 -6.10 -3.71 -2.14
C TYR A 14 -5.08 -4.48 -3.00
N LEU A 15 -4.58 -5.62 -2.51
CA LEU A 15 -3.75 -6.55 -3.28
C LEU A 15 -4.45 -6.95 -4.58
N ASP A 16 -3.68 -7.04 -5.66
CA ASP A 16 -4.11 -7.40 -7.02
C ASP A 16 -5.13 -6.43 -7.66
N LYS A 17 -5.52 -5.35 -6.97
CA LYS A 17 -6.38 -4.29 -7.51
C LYS A 17 -5.55 -3.10 -7.99
N PHE A 18 -4.73 -2.57 -7.09
CA PHE A 18 -3.87 -1.41 -7.36
C PHE A 18 -2.59 -1.39 -6.49
N VAL A 19 -2.33 -2.47 -5.73
CA VAL A 19 -1.19 -2.60 -4.83
C VAL A 19 -0.49 -3.93 -5.05
N ILE A 20 0.84 -3.88 -5.07
CA ILE A 20 1.72 -5.06 -5.01
C ILE A 20 2.70 -4.85 -3.86
N VAL A 21 2.81 -5.83 -2.98
CA VAL A 21 3.76 -5.82 -1.86
C VAL A 21 4.98 -6.64 -2.24
N PHE A 22 6.14 -6.00 -2.27
CA PHE A 22 7.45 -6.64 -2.34
C PHE A 22 8.12 -6.58 -0.96
N ILE A 23 9.26 -7.28 -0.83
CA ILE A 23 9.92 -7.55 0.45
C ILE A 23 9.96 -6.31 1.36
N ASP A 24 10.48 -5.19 0.86
CA ASP A 24 10.62 -3.95 1.62
C ASP A 24 9.75 -2.80 1.08
N ASP A 25 9.17 -2.96 -0.12
CA ASP A 25 8.49 -1.89 -0.85
C ASP A 25 7.03 -2.21 -1.16
N ILE A 26 6.20 -1.17 -1.19
CA ILE A 26 4.84 -1.23 -1.74
C ILE A 26 4.82 -0.52 -3.08
N LEU A 27 4.42 -1.23 -4.13
CA LEU A 27 4.15 -0.65 -5.44
C LEU A 27 2.66 -0.35 -5.56
N VAL A 28 2.34 0.88 -5.96
CA VAL A 28 0.97 1.32 -6.26
C VAL A 28 0.88 1.58 -7.76
N TYR A 29 -0.11 0.99 -8.44
CA TYR A 29 -0.33 1.20 -9.87
C TYR A 29 -1.73 1.73 -10.16
N SER A 30 -1.84 2.57 -11.20
CA SER A 30 -3.09 3.20 -11.63
C SER A 30 -3.05 3.43 -13.13
N LYS A 31 -4.21 3.63 -13.77
CA LYS A 31 -4.28 3.86 -15.22
C LYS A 31 -3.97 5.30 -15.62
N ASN A 32 -4.22 6.25 -14.73
CA ASN A 32 -3.98 7.68 -14.92
C ASN A 32 -3.69 8.35 -13.56
N ASP A 33 -3.28 9.61 -13.61
CA ASP A 33 -2.83 10.37 -12.43
C ASP A 33 -3.97 10.66 -11.44
N ASP A 34 -5.20 10.87 -11.93
CA ASP A 34 -6.37 11.12 -11.07
C ASP A 34 -6.71 9.88 -10.23
N GLU A 35 -6.76 8.70 -10.85
CA GLU A 35 -6.89 7.42 -10.15
C GLU A 35 -5.71 7.18 -9.21
N HIS A 36 -4.49 7.57 -9.62
CA HIS A 36 -3.30 7.44 -8.79
C HIS A 36 -3.37 8.29 -7.52
N ALA A 37 -3.85 9.53 -7.61
CA ALA A 37 -4.07 10.38 -6.45
C ALA A 37 -5.07 9.75 -5.46
N VAL A 38 -6.13 9.13 -5.96
CA VAL A 38 -7.12 8.42 -5.12
C VAL A 38 -6.50 7.19 -4.44
N HIS A 39 -5.79 6.35 -5.20
CA HIS A 39 -5.12 5.16 -4.67
C HIS A 39 -4.07 5.53 -3.61
N LEU A 40 -3.26 6.57 -3.87
CA LEU A 40 -2.30 7.09 -2.91
C LEU A 40 -2.99 7.60 -1.63
N ARG A 41 -4.11 8.31 -1.76
CA ARG A 41 -4.86 8.77 -0.58
C ARG A 41 -5.34 7.62 0.30
N ILE A 42 -5.84 6.55 -0.32
CA ILE A 42 -6.26 5.32 0.39
C ILE A 42 -5.06 4.69 1.08
N MET A 43 -3.94 4.50 0.37
CA MET A 43 -2.72 3.90 0.92
C MET A 43 -2.16 4.68 2.12
N LEU A 44 -2.03 6.00 1.98
CA LEU A 44 -1.54 6.88 3.04
C LEU A 44 -2.47 6.87 4.26
N GLN A 45 -3.79 6.82 4.04
CA GLN A 45 -4.76 6.69 5.11
C GLN A 45 -4.62 5.35 5.84
N THR A 46 -4.53 4.23 5.11
CA THR A 46 -4.33 2.90 5.70
C THR A 46 -3.04 2.83 6.51
N LEU A 47 -1.93 3.37 6.00
CA LEU A 47 -0.66 3.45 6.72
C LEU A 47 -0.83 4.23 8.04
N ARG A 48 -1.49 5.39 7.99
CA ARG A 48 -1.75 6.23 9.18
C ARG A 48 -2.61 5.51 10.22
N GLU A 49 -3.69 4.84 9.81
CA GLU A 49 -4.59 4.09 10.70
C GLU A 49 -3.88 2.91 11.38
N ARG A 50 -2.90 2.31 10.70
CA ARG A 50 -2.07 1.22 11.24
C ARG A 50 -0.79 1.70 11.95
N GLN A 51 -0.59 3.02 12.05
CA GLN A 51 0.63 3.64 12.58
C GLN A 51 1.92 3.12 11.92
N LEU A 52 1.83 2.83 10.62
CA LEU A 52 2.96 2.44 9.79
C LEU A 52 3.54 3.68 9.11
N TYR A 53 4.86 3.81 9.15
CA TYR A 53 5.57 4.94 8.58
C TYR A 53 6.63 4.44 7.61
N ALA A 54 6.69 5.05 6.43
CA ALA A 54 7.77 4.82 5.49
C ALA A 54 9.08 5.28 6.13
N LYS A 55 10.10 4.42 6.08
CA LYS A 55 11.46 4.79 6.46
C LYS A 55 12.14 5.35 5.21
N PHE A 56 12.69 6.56 5.33
CA PHE A 56 13.53 7.18 4.30
C PHE A 56 14.88 6.50 4.21
#